data_AF-A0A3N8HK57-F1
#
_entry.id   AF-A0A3N8HK57-F1
#
_cell.length_a   1.000
_cell.length_b   1.000
_cell.length_c   1.000
_cell.angle_alpha   90.00
_cell.angle_beta   90.00
_cell.angle_gamma   90.00
#
_symmetry.space_group_name_H-M   'P 1'
#
loop_
_entity.id
_entity.type
_entity.pdbx_description
1 polymer ?
#
loop_
_entity_poly.entity_id
_entity_poly.type
_entity_poly.pdbx_seq_one_letter_code
_entity_poly.pdbx_strand_id
1 'polypeptide(L)'
;MSMHIYRGFEIYPLIYPHVPAPNGSPHNYDAGFDAAVKICLRGTDDTLTRSQTFMLRERRPFDNAGDARRASLRFAEGIIDGNREKQDFFAASL
;
A
#
# COMPACT_ATOMS: atom_id res chain seq x y z
N MET A 1 7.74 10.14 2.61
CA MET A 1 6.55 9.30 2.37
C MET A 1 5.31 10.11 2.72
N SER A 2 4.38 10.36 1.79
CA SER A 2 3.15 11.08 2.12
C SER A 2 2.10 10.08 2.59
N MET A 3 1.67 10.21 3.84
CA MET A 3 0.54 9.47 4.40
C MET A 3 -0.77 10.02 3.84
N HIS A 4 -1.73 9.16 3.52
CA HIS A 4 -3.09 9.54 3.10
C HIS A 4 -4.10 9.04 4.13
N ILE A 5 -5.11 9.84 4.48
CA ILE A 5 -6.17 9.42 5.42
C ILE A 5 -7.45 9.17 4.64
N TYR A 6 -8.03 7.99 4.78
CA TYR A 6 -9.29 7.62 4.15
C TYR A 6 -10.18 6.88 5.14
N ARG A 7 -11.38 7.43 5.39
CA ARG A 7 -12.41 6.84 6.28
C ARG A 7 -11.90 6.41 7.67
N GLY A 8 -10.94 7.14 8.23
CA GLY A 8 -10.35 6.85 9.55
C GLY A 8 -9.18 5.87 9.53
N PHE A 9 -8.77 5.40 8.36
CA PHE A 9 -7.55 4.62 8.17
C PHE A 9 -6.42 5.51 7.65
N GLU A 10 -5.20 5.24 8.10
CA GLU A 10 -3.98 5.79 7.53
C GLU A 10 -3.48 4.84 6.44
N ILE A 11 -3.22 5.37 5.25
CA ILE A 11 -2.76 4.66 4.06
C ILE A 11 -1.35 5.12 3.75
N TYR A 12 -0.43 4.17 3.66
CA TYR A 12 0.97 4.38 3.36
C TYR A 12 1.36 3.65 2.07
N PRO A 13 1.43 4.37 0.94
CA PRO A 13 2.00 3.86 -0.31
C PRO A 13 3.47 3.46 -0.15
N LEU A 14 3.81 2.24 -0.54
CA LEU A 14 5.16 1.69 -0.55
C LEU A 14 5.55 1.39 -2.00
N ILE A 15 6.28 2.32 -2.62
CA ILE A 15 6.68 2.21 -4.03
C ILE A 15 8.17 1.89 -4.11
N TYR A 16 8.51 0.85 -4.87
CA TYR A 16 9.89 0.38 -4.99
C TYR A 16 10.19 -0.05 -6.43
N PRO A 17 11.46 0.01 -6.87
CA PRO A 17 11.86 -0.48 -8.19
C PRO A 17 11.52 -1.96 -8.35
N HIS A 18 11.01 -2.35 -9.52
CA HIS A 18 10.64 -3.75 -9.80
C HIS A 18 11.85 -4.70 -9.75
N VAL A 19 12.99 -4.24 -10.27
CA VAL A 19 14.28 -4.91 -10.12
C VAL A 19 15.29 -3.97 -9.49
N PRO A 20 16.22 -4.51 -8.69
CA PRO A 20 17.36 -3.77 -8.20
C PRO A 20 18.11 -3.12 -9.36
N ALA A 21 18.65 -1.94 -9.11
CA ALA A 21 19.45 -1.28 -10.12
C ALA A 21 20.74 -2.04 -10.41
N PRO A 22 21.11 -2.23 -11.69
CA PRO A 22 22.43 -2.71 -12.03
C PRO A 22 23.50 -1.78 -11.46
N ASN A 23 24.56 -2.35 -10.90
CA ASN A 23 25.82 -1.68 -10.62
C ASN A 23 25.78 -0.58 -9.54
N GLY A 24 24.83 -0.65 -8.60
CA GLY A 24 24.79 0.27 -7.45
C GLY A 24 24.21 1.66 -7.76
N SER A 25 23.58 1.83 -8.93
CA SER A 25 22.71 2.99 -9.16
C SER A 25 21.53 2.96 -8.17
N PRO A 26 20.96 4.09 -7.72
CA PRO A 26 19.86 4.04 -6.76
C PRO A 26 18.56 3.45 -7.35
N HIS A 27 18.33 3.53 -8.66
CA HIS A 27 17.09 3.09 -9.30
C HIS A 27 17.29 2.60 -10.75
N ASN A 28 16.59 1.50 -11.13
CA ASN A 28 16.40 1.09 -12.53
C ASN A 28 15.03 1.57 -13.01
N TYR A 29 15.00 2.77 -13.61
CA TYR A 29 13.75 3.36 -14.10
C TYR A 29 13.18 2.61 -15.31
N ASP A 30 14.02 1.92 -16.09
CA ASP A 30 13.59 1.22 -17.31
C ASP A 30 12.81 -0.06 -17.03
N ALA A 31 13.00 -0.64 -15.84
CA ALA A 31 12.31 -1.86 -15.45
C ALA A 31 11.01 -1.62 -14.68
N GLY A 32 10.65 -0.37 -14.44
CA GLY A 32 9.42 0.04 -13.78
C GLY A 32 9.42 -0.16 -12.26
N PHE A 33 8.23 -0.02 -11.68
CA PHE A 33 7.99 0.02 -10.25
C PHE A 33 6.94 -0.99 -9.84
N ASP A 34 7.14 -1.58 -8.67
CA ASP A 34 6.10 -2.31 -7.98
C ASP A 34 5.53 -1.46 -6.85
N ALA A 35 4.36 -1.86 -6.37
CA ALA A 35 3.66 -1.18 -5.30
C ALA A 35 3.18 -2.16 -4.23
N ALA A 36 3.31 -1.73 -2.99
CA ALA A 36 2.55 -2.24 -1.87
C ALA A 36 1.88 -1.06 -1.15
N VAL A 37 0.94 -1.37 -0.27
CA VAL A 37 0.28 -0.37 0.57
C VAL A 37 0.10 -0.92 1.97
N LYS A 38 0.51 -0.14 2.98
CA LYS A 38 0.21 -0.43 4.38
C LYS A 38 -1.00 0.37 4.80
N ILE A 39 -2.01 -0.30 5.33
CA ILE A 39 -3.22 0.32 5.89
C ILE A 39 -3.13 0.17 7.40
N CYS A 40 -3.22 1.27 8.13
CA CYS A 40 -3.26 1.31 9.58
C CYS A 40 -4.61 1.83 10.06
N LEU A 41 -5.12 1.22 11.12
CA LEU A 41 -6.17 1.76 11.95
C LEU A 41 -5.56 2.07 13.31
N ARG A 42 -5.58 3.35 13.68
CA ARG A 42 -5.20 3.77 15.02
C ARG A 42 -6.35 3.46 15.97
N GLY A 43 -6.06 2.66 17.01
CA GLY A 43 -6.97 2.48 18.13
C GLY A 43 -7.22 3.81 18.85
N THR A 44 -8.35 3.90 19.55
CA THR A 44 -8.71 5.08 20.36
C THR A 44 -7.84 5.22 21.61
N ASP A 45 -7.29 4.12 22.10
CA ASP A 45 -6.18 4.11 23.05
C ASP A 45 -4.90 3.82 22.28
N ASP A 46 -3.86 4.59 22.57
CA ASP A 46 -2.53 4.66 21.93
C ASP A 46 -1.73 3.34 21.95
N THR A 47 -2.39 2.22 22.26
CA THR A 47 -1.81 0.91 22.56
C THR A 47 -2.04 -0.13 21.46
N LEU A 48 -3.01 0.06 20.55
CA LEU A 48 -3.32 -0.89 19.48
C LEU A 48 -3.45 -0.20 18.11
N THR A 49 -2.31 -0.01 17.44
CA THR A 49 -2.31 0.25 16.00
C THR A 49 -2.41 -1.08 15.26
N ARG A 50 -3.59 -1.38 14.68
CA ARG A 50 -3.72 -2.52 13.78
C ARG A 50 -3.25 -2.09 12.40
N SER A 51 -2.38 -2.86 11.78
CA SER A 51 -1.94 -2.56 10.42
C SER A 51 -1.73 -3.80 9.61
N GLN A 52 -1.97 -3.70 8.30
CA GLN A 52 -1.75 -4.77 7.35
C GLN A 52 -1.17 -4.18 6.07
N THR A 53 -0.19 -4.89 5.51
CA THR A 53 0.45 -4.52 4.25
C THR A 53 -0.06 -5.44 3.15
N PHE A 54 -0.47 -4.85 2.04
CA PHE A 54 -0.96 -5.55 0.87
C PHE A 54 -0.06 -5.22 -0.33
N MET A 55 0.37 -6.25 -1.05
CA MET A 55 1.12 -6.10 -2.29
C MET A 55 0.15 -5.99 -3.46
N LEU A 56 0.37 -5.03 -4.36
CA LEU A 56 -0.41 -4.92 -5.59
C LEU A 56 0.12 -5.97 -6.57
N ARG A 57 -0.67 -7.01 -6.83
CA ARG A 57 -0.31 -8.12 -7.74
C ARG A 57 -0.67 -7.75 -9.19
N GLU A 58 -0.02 -6.74 -9.72
CA GLU A 58 -0.16 -6.38 -11.13
C GLU A 58 0.58 -7.38 -12.04
N ARG A 59 0.06 -7.58 -13.26
CA ARG A 59 0.68 -8.50 -14.24
C ARG A 59 1.98 -7.93 -14.83
N ARG A 60 2.16 -6.61 -14.77
CA ARG A 60 3.33 -5.89 -15.25
C ARG A 60 3.67 -4.78 -14.26
N PRO A 61 4.95 -4.41 -14.12
CA PRO A 61 5.37 -3.25 -13.34
C PRO A 61 4.71 -1.97 -13.86
N PHE A 62 4.59 -0.98 -13.00
CA PHE A 62 4.18 0.36 -13.38
C PHE A 62 5.32 1.10 -14.06
N ASP A 63 5.03 1.83 -15.12
CA ASP A 63 6.03 2.60 -15.88
C ASP A 63 6.68 3.71 -15.03
N ASN A 64 5.97 4.25 -14.04
CA ASN A 64 6.50 5.27 -13.14
C ASN A 64 5.94 5.17 -11.71
N ALA A 65 6.70 5.73 -10.77
CA ALA A 65 6.36 5.72 -9.35
C ALA A 65 5.05 6.49 -9.02
N GLY A 66 4.67 7.47 -9.85
CA GLY A 66 3.44 8.22 -9.69
C GLY A 66 2.20 7.36 -9.94
N ASP A 67 2.24 6.54 -10.99
CA ASP A 67 1.18 5.60 -11.35
C ASP A 67 1.06 4.50 -10.30
N ALA A 68 2.20 3.91 -9.91
CA ALA A 68 2.29 2.94 -8.82
C ALA A 68 1.68 3.48 -7.52
N ARG A 69 1.96 4.75 -7.19
CA ARG A 69 1.37 5.43 -6.03
C ARG A 69 -0.15 5.56 -6.15
N ARG A 70 -0.66 6.07 -7.27
CA ARG A 70 -2.11 6.24 -7.45
C ARG A 70 -2.84 4.90 -7.43
N ALA A 71 -2.25 3.86 -8.03
CA ALA A 71 -2.79 2.51 -7.96
C ALA A 71 -2.83 1.99 -6.51
N SER A 72 -1.77 2.19 -5.73
CA SER A 72 -1.70 1.76 -4.32
C SER A 72 -2.78 2.42 -3.45
N LEU A 73 -3.08 3.70 -3.69
CA LEU A 73 -4.13 4.43 -2.99
C LEU A 73 -5.51 3.88 -3.34
N ARG A 74 -5.82 3.77 -4.64
CA ARG A 74 -7.11 3.22 -5.11
C ARG A 74 -7.34 1.78 -4.63
N PHE A 75 -6.29 0.98 -4.60
CA PHE A 75 -6.35 -0.39 -4.11
C PHE A 75 -6.69 -0.43 -2.61
N ALA A 76 -6.05 0.41 -1.80
CA ALA A 76 -6.36 0.51 -0.37
C ALA A 76 -7.78 1.02 -0.10
N GLU A 77 -8.23 2.05 -0.84
CA GLU A 77 -9.61 2.56 -0.76
C GLU A 77 -10.61 1.44 -1.07
N GLY A 78 -10.38 0.65 -2.12
CA GLY A 78 -11.21 -0.49 -2.47
C GLY A 78 -11.28 -1.58 -1.39
N ILE A 79 -10.16 -1.88 -0.73
CA ILE A 79 -10.14 -2.81 0.42
C ILE A 79 -10.96 -2.23 1.58
N ILE A 80 -10.77 -0.95 1.92
CA ILE A 80 -11.50 -0.27 2.99
C ILE A 80 -13.00 -0.24 2.73
N ASP A 81 -13.40 0.12 1.50
CA ASP A 81 -14.81 0.17 1.12
C ASP A 81 -15.44 -1.22 1.07
N GLY A 82 -14.73 -2.24 0.56
CA GLY A 82 -15.24 -3.61 0.44
C GLY A 82 -15.33 -4.39 1.76
N ASN A 83 -14.52 -4.02 2.76
CA ASN A 83 -14.54 -4.68 4.07
C ASN A 83 -15.43 -3.96 5.10
N ARG A 84 -15.95 -2.75 4.83
CA ARG A 84 -16.74 -2.00 5.82
C ARG A 84 -18.08 -2.65 6.19
N GLU A 85 -18.62 -3.51 5.32
CA GLU A 85 -19.83 -4.30 5.63
C GLU A 85 -19.54 -5.55 6.47
N LYS A 86 -18.28 -5.97 6.55
CA LYS A 86 -17.80 -7.09 7.36
C LYS A 86 -17.15 -6.47 8.60
N GLN A 87 -17.71 -6.64 9.79
CA GLN A 87 -17.27 -6.00 11.03
C GLN A 87 -15.82 -6.33 11.47
N ASP A 88 -15.04 -7.01 10.62
CA ASP A 88 -13.75 -7.63 10.88
C ASP A 88 -12.72 -7.28 9.81
N PHE A 89 -12.38 -5.99 9.65
CA PHE A 89 -11.26 -5.59 8.77
C PHE A 89 -9.93 -6.24 9.15
N PHE A 90 -9.73 -6.55 10.44
CA PHE A 90 -8.52 -7.16 11.00
C PHE A 90 -8.75 -8.49 11.74
N ALA A 91 -9.99 -8.99 11.84
CA ALA A 91 -10.24 -10.21 12.64
C ALA A 91 -10.06 -11.52 11.84
N ALA A 92 -9.77 -11.46 10.54
CA ALA A 92 -9.54 -12.63 9.70
C ALA A 92 -8.10 -13.19 9.79
N SER A 93 -7.47 -13.10 10.96
CA SER A 93 -6.15 -13.70 11.23
C SER A 93 -6.14 -14.34 12.62
N LEU A 94 -6.82 -15.48 12.75
CA LEU A 94 -6.57 -16.50 13.77
C LEU A 94 -6.50 -17.86 13.08
#